data_AF-A0A9E2CI48-F1
#
_entry.id   AF-A0A9E2CI48-F1
#
_cell.length_a   1.000
_cell.length_b   1.000
_cell.length_c   1.000
_cell.angle_alpha   90.00
_cell.angle_beta   90.00
_cell.angle_gamma   90.00
#
_symmetry.space_group_name_H-M   'P 1'
#
loop_
_entity.id
_entity.type
_entity.pdbx_description
1 polymer ?
#
loop_
_entity_poly.entity_id
_entity_poly.type
_entity_poly.pdbx_seq_one_letter_code
_entity_poly.pdbx_strand_id
1 'polypeptide(L)'
;MDASSQDVRNAIRAPRGLMLLALAFLLTVTVQCGPTTVPATVVEAGSPTGFSAVFLLDTEDLEPPAIGRATAYQPTYDVEIEPGNASAGRAAGFVLTLAAGNGRLLQARLVDSESGMPMPLVQVAAPETSAERSSAAKREPYNEVVRGELRAGGAVWWLAEPSAAADSLECRVAMLIPEDLLPAFSRIELHTHEADDGTPLGVLRIELVRDFFYLVVLGDSLQWGNGLREADKMSTLVANVVEHETGWKVVLQRFARSGSTLLPCEGDAVDDVVGSGEVPTAFISVTAQADLIQQPELVDLILMNGCINDVGLVSILDPSIPEETLVEDTIRFCGDEMTGVLEKIRMTAPQARIVVTGYYSFVGPESDLLAMKTWALTHGVEATGEVTGEDGSGSADAASLGEGLSELVEVWSNRSDVFYETARVSLAEAVDEVNKSVGGKPLIAFVDPGFGPENAVFGPDPWLWSMTDDDTLFQEIETDLKLFPEDPLTRFRLGACFEDDVVIGIIGCLYGSVGHPNVAGAQVYAEAIISQLRLLGGLPVASSSP
;
A
#
# COMPACT_ATOMS: atom_id res chain seq x y z
N MET A 1 33.00 -19.85 9.03
CA MET A 1 33.68 -19.76 7.71
C MET A 1 33.39 -18.37 7.19
N ASP A 2 34.37 -17.46 7.29
CA ASP A 2 34.24 -16.08 6.82
C ASP A 2 34.35 -16.05 5.30
N ALA A 3 33.21 -16.11 4.60
CA ALA A 3 33.12 -15.48 3.29
C ALA A 3 32.85 -14.01 3.55
N SER A 4 33.86 -13.17 3.32
CA SER A 4 33.68 -11.72 3.51
C SER A 4 32.61 -11.22 2.55
N SER A 5 31.84 -10.21 2.92
CA SER A 5 30.88 -9.54 2.01
C SER A 5 31.51 -9.10 0.68
N GLN A 6 32.85 -8.99 0.64
CA GLN A 6 33.67 -8.74 -0.53
C GLN A 6 33.66 -9.91 -1.53
N ASP A 7 33.65 -11.16 -1.07
CA ASP A 7 33.77 -12.35 -1.91
C ASP A 7 32.48 -12.60 -2.71
N VAL A 8 31.32 -12.39 -2.09
CA VAL A 8 30.01 -12.40 -2.78
C VAL A 8 29.90 -11.27 -3.80
N ARG A 9 30.38 -10.05 -3.46
CA ARG A 9 30.45 -8.91 -4.40
C ARG A 9 31.37 -9.19 -5.59
N ASN A 10 32.41 -10.00 -5.42
CA ASN A 10 33.38 -10.33 -6.47
C ASN A 10 32.91 -11.48 -7.38
N ALA A 11 32.17 -12.46 -6.86
CA ALA A 11 31.65 -13.59 -7.64
C ALA A 11 30.62 -13.16 -8.71
N ILE A 12 29.84 -12.12 -8.45
CA ILE A 12 28.73 -11.69 -9.34
C ILE A 12 29.17 -10.60 -10.35
N ARG A 13 30.36 -10.00 -10.18
CA ARG A 13 30.89 -8.92 -11.05
C ARG A 13 31.72 -9.44 -12.25
N ALA A 14 31.19 -10.31 -13.13
CA ALA A 14 31.69 -10.45 -14.51
C ALA A 14 30.73 -11.24 -15.44
N PRO A 15 30.53 -10.86 -16.74
CA PRO A 15 30.84 -9.61 -17.43
C PRO A 15 29.58 -8.81 -17.85
N ARG A 16 29.69 -7.48 -17.69
CA ARG A 16 28.73 -6.41 -18.04
C ARG A 16 28.52 -6.20 -19.55
N GLY A 17 28.27 -7.27 -20.31
CA GLY A 17 28.27 -7.24 -21.77
C GLY A 17 26.94 -6.94 -22.48
N LEU A 18 25.78 -7.01 -21.81
CA LEU A 18 24.49 -7.07 -22.53
C LEU A 18 23.40 -6.08 -22.06
N MET A 19 23.65 -5.23 -21.06
CA MET A 19 22.60 -4.45 -20.39
C MET A 19 22.69 -2.93 -20.68
N LEU A 20 23.03 -2.55 -21.91
CA LEU A 20 23.18 -1.14 -22.33
C LEU A 20 22.23 -0.73 -23.47
N LEU A 21 21.25 -1.56 -23.83
CA LEU A 21 20.33 -1.30 -24.95
C LEU A 21 18.87 -1.04 -24.55
N ALA A 22 18.54 -1.02 -23.25
CA ALA A 22 17.17 -0.81 -22.75
C ALA A 22 16.95 0.53 -22.01
N LEU A 23 17.95 1.41 -21.94
CA LEU A 23 17.92 2.61 -21.09
C LEU A 23 17.71 3.93 -21.87
N ALA A 24 16.95 3.90 -22.97
CA ALA A 24 16.75 5.07 -23.83
C ALA A 24 15.28 5.53 -24.00
N PHE A 25 14.34 5.09 -23.15
CA PHE A 25 12.91 5.43 -23.36
C PHE A 25 12.09 5.82 -22.12
N LEU A 26 12.71 6.26 -21.02
CA LEU A 26 11.98 6.77 -19.85
C LEU A 26 12.41 8.21 -19.52
N LEU A 27 11.77 9.15 -20.21
CA LEU A 27 11.69 10.55 -19.78
C LEU A 27 10.57 10.65 -18.74
N THR A 28 10.94 10.71 -17.46
CA THR A 28 10.02 11.06 -16.37
C THR A 28 9.91 12.58 -16.27
N VAL A 29 8.71 13.09 -16.51
CA VAL A 29 8.34 14.48 -16.20
C VAL A 29 8.04 14.56 -14.71
N THR A 30 8.87 15.29 -13.96
CA THR A 30 8.55 15.71 -12.59
C THR A 30 7.57 16.87 -12.67
N VAL A 31 6.30 16.62 -12.34
CA VAL A 31 5.29 17.67 -12.19
C VAL A 31 5.33 18.19 -10.75
N GLN A 32 5.74 19.44 -10.61
CA GLN A 32 5.77 20.20 -9.38
C GLN A 32 4.49 21.05 -9.34
N CYS A 33 3.72 20.98 -8.26
CA CYS A 33 2.46 21.71 -8.13
C CYS A 33 2.68 23.23 -8.23
N GLY A 34 2.20 23.78 -9.34
CA GLY A 34 2.22 25.18 -9.77
C GLY A 34 1.78 25.20 -11.23
N PRO A 35 1.18 26.29 -11.76
CA PRO A 35 0.69 26.32 -13.14
C PRO A 35 1.86 26.08 -14.09
N THR A 36 1.99 24.84 -14.56
CA THR A 36 3.06 24.44 -15.47
C THR A 36 2.56 24.85 -16.84
N THR A 37 3.16 25.88 -17.41
CA THR A 37 2.99 26.17 -18.83
C THR A 37 3.50 24.97 -19.61
N VAL A 38 2.59 24.14 -20.10
CA VAL A 38 2.92 23.04 -21.01
C VAL A 38 3.66 23.66 -22.19
N PRO A 39 4.89 23.23 -22.52
CA PRO A 39 5.59 23.75 -23.68
C PRO A 39 4.74 23.50 -24.92
N ALA A 40 4.34 24.59 -25.60
CA ALA A 40 3.56 24.55 -26.84
C ALA A 40 4.22 23.71 -27.96
N THR A 41 5.45 23.25 -27.76
CA THR A 41 6.26 22.48 -28.71
C THR A 41 6.00 20.98 -28.72
N VAL A 42 5.20 20.40 -27.82
CA VAL A 42 4.80 18.98 -27.90
C VAL A 42 3.62 18.76 -28.86
N VAL A 43 2.98 19.84 -29.32
CA VAL A 43 1.88 19.83 -30.29
C VAL A 43 2.36 20.44 -31.62
N GLU A 44 3.52 20.00 -32.14
CA GLU A 44 3.85 20.29 -33.54
C GLU A 44 3.20 19.24 -34.47
N ALA A 45 2.46 19.79 -35.44
CA ALA A 45 1.75 19.12 -36.50
C ALA A 45 2.57 18.01 -37.18
N GLY A 46 2.08 16.77 -37.16
CA GLY A 46 2.60 15.74 -38.04
C GLY A 46 2.58 14.30 -37.56
N SER A 47 1.86 13.93 -36.49
CA SER A 47 1.57 12.50 -36.31
C SER A 47 0.73 12.03 -37.50
N PRO A 48 1.19 11.04 -38.29
CA PRO A 48 0.46 10.57 -39.48
C PRO A 48 -0.91 9.95 -39.14
N THR A 49 -1.23 9.81 -37.85
CA THR A 49 -2.47 9.24 -37.33
C THR A 49 -3.51 10.27 -36.91
N GLY A 50 -3.21 11.58 -36.91
CA GLY A 50 -4.20 12.65 -36.64
C GLY A 50 -4.80 12.74 -35.23
N PHE A 51 -4.43 11.87 -34.28
CA PHE A 51 -4.97 11.93 -32.91
C PHE A 51 -4.33 13.05 -32.07
N SER A 52 -5.12 13.66 -31.19
CA SER A 52 -4.67 14.67 -30.21
C SER A 52 -4.98 14.19 -28.80
N ALA A 53 -3.98 14.17 -27.93
CA ALA A 53 -4.17 13.86 -26.51
C ALA A 53 -5.00 14.95 -25.81
N VAL A 54 -5.76 14.53 -24.80
CA VAL A 54 -6.50 15.43 -23.90
C VAL A 54 -5.74 15.52 -22.58
N PHE A 55 -5.53 16.72 -22.08
CA PHE A 55 -4.90 16.97 -20.78
C PHE A 55 -5.82 17.79 -19.88
N LEU A 56 -5.86 17.45 -18.58
CA LEU A 56 -6.53 18.25 -17.56
C LEU A 56 -5.62 19.41 -17.16
N LEU A 57 -6.13 20.63 -17.26
CA LEU A 57 -5.42 21.85 -16.88
C LEU A 57 -5.91 22.38 -15.53
N ASP A 58 -7.22 22.35 -15.30
CA ASP A 58 -7.85 22.87 -14.08
C ASP A 58 -9.25 22.24 -13.87
N THR A 59 -9.77 22.35 -12.65
CA THR A 59 -11.09 21.85 -12.26
C THR A 59 -11.85 22.86 -11.40
N GLU A 60 -13.15 23.03 -11.62
CA GLU A 60 -14.07 23.75 -10.74
C GLU A 60 -15.13 22.80 -10.19
N ASP A 61 -15.45 22.94 -8.91
CA ASP A 61 -16.42 22.09 -8.18
C ASP A 61 -16.05 20.59 -8.15
N LEU A 62 -14.77 20.28 -8.34
CA LEU A 62 -14.14 18.99 -8.05
C LEU A 62 -13.02 19.20 -7.04
N GLU A 63 -13.11 18.55 -5.89
CA GLU A 63 -12.05 18.57 -4.89
C GLU A 63 -11.17 17.31 -5.01
N PRO A 64 -9.84 17.46 -5.20
CA PRO A 64 -8.92 16.33 -5.11
C PRO A 64 -8.80 15.86 -3.64
N PRO A 65 -8.18 14.68 -3.38
CA PRO A 65 -7.85 14.32 -2.01
C PRO A 65 -6.94 15.39 -1.38
N ALA A 66 -7.08 15.60 -0.08
CA ALA A 66 -6.32 16.63 0.66
C ALA A 66 -4.81 16.36 0.68
N ILE A 67 -4.41 15.12 0.36
CA ILE A 67 -3.03 14.63 0.34
C ILE A 67 -2.84 13.68 -0.85
N GLY A 68 -1.59 13.48 -1.26
CA GLY A 68 -1.25 12.56 -2.35
C GLY A 68 -1.45 13.17 -3.75
N ARG A 69 -1.48 12.31 -4.77
CA ARG A 69 -1.64 12.73 -6.17
C ARG A 69 -3.11 12.69 -6.58
N ALA A 70 -3.58 13.79 -7.18
CA ALA A 70 -4.92 13.91 -7.71
C ALA A 70 -5.13 12.99 -8.92
N THR A 71 -5.62 11.78 -8.67
CA THR A 71 -6.12 10.84 -9.69
C THR A 71 -7.62 10.61 -9.56
N ALA A 72 -8.17 10.94 -8.39
CA ALA A 72 -9.57 10.89 -8.03
C ALA A 72 -10.04 12.26 -7.52
N TYR A 73 -11.33 12.55 -7.73
CA TYR A 73 -11.95 13.83 -7.40
C TYR A 73 -13.36 13.63 -6.86
N GLN A 74 -13.70 14.40 -5.83
CA GLN A 74 -15.03 14.48 -5.26
C GLN A 74 -15.80 15.66 -5.85
N PRO A 75 -16.96 15.45 -6.48
CA PRO A 75 -17.85 16.55 -6.84
C PRO A 75 -18.37 17.28 -5.59
N THR A 76 -18.20 18.60 -5.55
CA THR A 76 -18.63 19.42 -4.40
C THR A 76 -19.85 20.28 -4.68
N TYR A 77 -20.35 20.21 -5.91
CA TYR A 77 -21.56 20.88 -6.33
C TYR A 77 -22.60 19.87 -6.81
N ASP A 78 -23.80 20.00 -6.27
CA ASP A 78 -24.95 19.20 -6.63
C ASP A 78 -26.19 20.07 -6.88
N VAL A 79 -27.04 19.60 -7.80
CA VAL A 79 -28.26 20.29 -8.24
C VAL A 79 -29.46 19.37 -8.19
N GLU A 80 -30.62 19.91 -7.80
CA GLU A 80 -31.88 19.20 -8.00
C GLU A 80 -32.16 19.07 -9.49
N ILE A 81 -32.43 17.84 -9.96
CA ILE A 81 -32.77 17.59 -11.37
C ILE A 81 -34.06 18.34 -11.74
N GLU A 82 -35.03 18.37 -10.82
CA GLU A 82 -36.22 19.21 -10.91
C GLU A 82 -36.36 20.06 -9.64
N PRO A 83 -36.20 21.40 -9.74
CA PRO A 83 -36.30 22.29 -8.60
C PRO A 83 -37.62 22.13 -7.84
N GLY A 84 -37.53 21.88 -6.53
CA GLY A 84 -38.69 21.68 -5.66
C GLY A 84 -39.32 20.29 -5.74
N ASN A 85 -38.72 19.37 -6.50
CA ASN A 85 -39.13 17.98 -6.55
C ASN A 85 -37.97 17.06 -6.12
N ALA A 86 -37.84 16.84 -4.80
CA ALA A 86 -36.82 15.96 -4.23
C ALA A 86 -36.87 14.51 -4.78
N SER A 87 -38.02 14.05 -5.30
CA SER A 87 -38.14 12.72 -5.90
C SER A 87 -37.51 12.59 -7.28
N ALA A 88 -37.17 13.71 -7.93
CA ALA A 88 -36.47 13.71 -9.21
C ALA A 88 -34.98 13.41 -9.08
N GLY A 89 -34.44 13.32 -7.86
CA GLY A 89 -33.02 13.10 -7.61
C GLY A 89 -32.18 14.36 -7.79
N ARG A 90 -30.86 14.16 -7.71
CA ARG A 90 -29.85 15.20 -7.81
C ARG A 90 -28.80 14.80 -8.84
N ALA A 91 -28.09 15.79 -9.36
CA ALA A 91 -26.95 15.59 -10.24
C ALA A 91 -25.73 16.33 -9.69
N ALA A 92 -24.58 15.68 -9.71
CA ALA A 92 -23.29 16.31 -9.47
C ALA A 92 -22.89 17.14 -10.69
N GLY A 93 -22.42 18.36 -10.45
CA GLY A 93 -21.98 19.27 -11.50
C GLY A 93 -20.58 19.79 -11.27
N PHE A 94 -19.83 19.96 -12.35
CA PHE A 94 -18.46 20.48 -12.29
C PHE A 94 -17.99 20.99 -13.66
N VAL A 95 -16.86 21.69 -13.68
CA VAL A 95 -16.23 22.18 -14.90
C VAL A 95 -14.78 21.69 -14.97
N LEU A 96 -14.38 21.25 -16.16
CA LEU A 96 -13.01 20.89 -16.49
C LEU A 96 -12.44 21.88 -17.48
N THR A 97 -11.24 22.38 -17.22
CA THR A 97 -10.44 23.12 -18.19
C THR A 97 -9.44 22.14 -18.79
N LEU A 98 -9.47 21.96 -20.11
CA LEU A 98 -8.75 20.92 -20.82
C LEU A 98 -7.87 21.53 -21.91
N ALA A 99 -6.71 20.90 -22.18
CA ALA A 99 -5.99 21.09 -23.43
C ALA A 99 -6.36 19.95 -24.40
N ALA A 100 -6.91 20.28 -25.57
CA ALA A 100 -7.23 19.34 -26.63
C ALA A 100 -7.02 19.99 -28.01
N GLY A 101 -6.55 19.20 -28.99
CA GLY A 101 -6.30 19.70 -30.35
C GLY A 101 -7.53 20.28 -31.05
N ASN A 102 -8.73 19.79 -30.72
CA ASN A 102 -10.00 20.36 -31.16
C ASN A 102 -11.12 20.00 -30.17
N GLY A 103 -11.53 20.96 -29.33
CA GLY A 103 -12.58 20.75 -28.34
C GLY A 103 -13.96 20.37 -28.93
N ARG A 104 -14.20 20.60 -30.23
CA ARG A 104 -15.44 20.16 -30.91
C ARG A 104 -15.48 18.68 -31.23
N LEU A 105 -14.32 18.02 -31.28
CA LEU A 105 -14.21 16.57 -31.46
C LEU A 105 -14.22 15.82 -30.13
N LEU A 106 -14.27 16.54 -29.01
CA LEU A 106 -14.27 15.93 -27.70
C LEU A 106 -15.50 15.04 -27.54
N GLN A 107 -15.26 13.86 -27.01
CA GLN A 107 -16.27 12.89 -26.61
C GLN A 107 -16.02 12.57 -25.14
N ALA A 108 -17.10 12.39 -24.40
CA ALA A 108 -17.08 12.06 -22.99
C ALA A 108 -17.92 10.80 -22.77
N ARG A 109 -17.40 9.87 -21.98
CA ARG A 109 -18.13 8.69 -21.53
C ARG A 109 -17.81 8.40 -20.07
N LEU A 110 -18.81 7.91 -19.35
CA LEU A 110 -18.67 7.32 -18.03
C LEU A 110 -18.31 5.85 -18.22
N VAL A 111 -17.40 5.33 -17.43
CA VAL A 111 -17.05 3.92 -17.40
C VAL A 111 -17.31 3.44 -15.98
N ASP A 112 -18.24 2.52 -15.88
CA ASP A 112 -18.57 1.85 -14.63
C ASP A 112 -17.35 1.03 -14.16
N SER A 113 -16.96 1.19 -12.91
CA SER A 113 -15.73 0.58 -12.38
C SER A 113 -15.83 -0.94 -12.28
N GLU A 114 -17.03 -1.49 -12.05
CA GLU A 114 -17.26 -2.93 -11.89
C GLU A 114 -17.37 -3.65 -13.23
N SER A 115 -18.26 -3.19 -14.11
CA SER A 115 -18.53 -3.83 -15.39
C SER A 115 -17.55 -3.42 -16.50
N GLY A 116 -16.84 -2.30 -16.32
CA GLY A 116 -16.01 -1.69 -17.36
C GLY A 116 -16.82 -1.19 -18.57
N MET A 117 -18.16 -1.19 -18.49
CA MET A 117 -19.02 -0.83 -19.60
C MET A 117 -19.05 0.69 -19.78
N PRO A 118 -18.75 1.20 -20.99
CA PRO A 118 -18.85 2.62 -21.26
C PRO A 118 -20.31 3.05 -21.47
N MET A 119 -20.68 4.18 -20.86
CA MET A 119 -21.92 4.91 -21.07
C MET A 119 -21.58 6.30 -21.66
N PRO A 120 -21.89 6.55 -22.94
CA PRO A 120 -21.66 7.86 -23.54
C PRO A 120 -22.43 8.97 -22.80
N LEU A 121 -21.78 10.11 -22.55
CA LEU A 121 -22.48 11.30 -22.06
C LEU A 121 -23.07 12.06 -23.25
N VAL A 122 -24.28 12.58 -23.07
CA VAL A 122 -24.99 13.33 -24.11
C VAL A 122 -24.42 14.75 -24.21
N GLN A 123 -23.83 15.07 -25.36
CA GLN A 123 -23.40 16.44 -25.64
C GLN A 123 -24.63 17.30 -25.94
N VAL A 124 -24.81 18.38 -25.19
CA VAL A 124 -25.90 19.34 -25.38
C VAL A 124 -25.36 20.72 -25.78
N ALA A 125 -26.24 21.56 -26.35
CA ALA A 125 -25.91 22.95 -26.55
C ALA A 125 -25.75 23.67 -25.21
N ALA A 126 -24.78 24.57 -25.11
CA ALA A 126 -24.60 25.41 -23.93
C ALA A 126 -25.91 26.17 -23.62
N PRO A 127 -26.36 26.21 -22.35
CA PRO A 127 -27.55 26.98 -21.98
C PRO A 127 -27.40 28.45 -22.37
N GLU A 128 -28.46 29.07 -22.93
CA GLU A 128 -28.43 30.44 -23.47
C GLU A 128 -28.12 31.55 -22.44
N THR A 129 -27.96 31.22 -21.17
CA THR A 129 -27.69 32.15 -20.06
C THR A 129 -26.25 32.02 -19.54
N SER A 130 -25.24 32.58 -20.22
CA SER A 130 -23.86 32.54 -19.69
C SER A 130 -22.91 33.69 -20.02
N ALA A 131 -23.32 34.74 -20.72
CA ALA A 131 -22.36 35.76 -21.20
C ALA A 131 -21.68 36.63 -20.10
N GLU A 132 -22.07 36.55 -18.81
CA GLU A 132 -21.56 37.45 -17.76
C GLU A 132 -21.14 36.79 -16.43
N ARG A 133 -20.98 35.46 -16.31
CA ARG A 133 -20.66 34.84 -15.00
C ARG A 133 -19.31 34.14 -15.01
N SER A 134 -18.29 34.84 -14.51
CA SER A 134 -16.92 34.35 -14.33
C SER A 134 -16.71 33.59 -13.01
N SER A 135 -17.77 33.14 -12.35
CA SER A 135 -17.66 32.19 -11.24
C SER A 135 -18.85 31.24 -11.28
N ALA A 136 -18.56 29.98 -11.59
CA ALA A 136 -19.39 28.78 -11.56
C ALA A 136 -20.87 28.96 -11.22
N ALA A 137 -21.74 28.59 -12.16
CA ALA A 137 -22.92 27.74 -11.95
C ALA A 137 -23.90 28.05 -10.78
N LYS A 138 -23.85 29.22 -10.13
CA LYS A 138 -24.74 29.53 -9.03
C LYS A 138 -26.07 30.08 -9.58
N ARG A 139 -27.01 29.13 -9.66
CA ARG A 139 -28.45 29.24 -9.36
C ARG A 139 -29.34 29.64 -10.56
N GLU A 140 -30.30 28.74 -10.85
CA GLU A 140 -31.42 28.78 -11.82
C GLU A 140 -31.20 28.17 -13.22
N PRO A 141 -32.27 27.60 -13.83
CA PRO A 141 -32.23 26.17 -14.12
C PRO A 141 -31.81 25.86 -15.56
N TYR A 142 -31.14 24.72 -15.74
CA TYR A 142 -30.80 24.18 -17.06
C TYR A 142 -32.06 24.03 -17.92
N ASN A 143 -31.89 24.11 -19.25
CA ASN A 143 -33.01 24.02 -20.19
C ASN A 143 -33.73 22.67 -20.12
N GLU A 144 -34.93 22.58 -20.68
CA GLU A 144 -35.75 21.36 -20.66
C GLU A 144 -35.06 20.16 -21.32
N VAL A 145 -34.14 20.39 -22.27
CA VAL A 145 -33.35 19.33 -22.90
C VAL A 145 -32.44 18.67 -21.86
N VAL A 146 -31.66 19.46 -21.12
CA VAL A 146 -30.79 18.97 -20.04
C VAL A 146 -31.60 18.20 -19.00
N ARG A 147 -32.72 18.77 -18.54
CA ARG A 147 -33.56 18.09 -17.53
C ARG A 147 -34.20 16.82 -18.08
N GLY A 148 -34.59 16.81 -19.35
CA GLY A 148 -35.12 15.64 -20.02
C GLY A 148 -34.13 14.48 -20.02
N GLU A 149 -32.86 14.76 -20.36
CA GLU A 149 -31.79 13.75 -20.33
C GLU A 149 -31.49 13.27 -18.91
N LEU A 150 -31.37 14.18 -17.93
CA LEU A 150 -31.13 13.82 -16.53
C LEU A 150 -32.29 12.98 -15.96
N ARG A 151 -33.55 13.32 -16.28
CA ARG A 151 -34.74 12.53 -15.89
C ARG A 151 -34.77 11.13 -16.51
N ALA A 152 -34.17 10.98 -17.69
CA ALA A 152 -34.05 9.69 -18.33
C ALA A 152 -32.90 8.84 -17.73
N GLY A 153 -32.21 9.34 -16.70
CA GLY A 153 -31.02 8.71 -16.12
C GLY A 153 -29.79 8.86 -17.01
N GLY A 154 -29.76 9.86 -17.90
CA GLY A 154 -28.60 10.18 -18.72
C GLY A 154 -27.72 11.24 -18.06
N ALA A 155 -26.42 11.19 -18.32
CA ALA A 155 -25.48 12.26 -17.98
C ALA A 155 -25.24 13.17 -19.19
N VAL A 156 -25.04 14.47 -18.95
CA VAL A 156 -24.88 15.47 -20.01
C VAL A 156 -23.58 16.26 -19.86
N TRP A 157 -23.08 16.80 -20.97
CA TRP A 157 -21.97 17.74 -20.96
C TRP A 157 -22.09 18.78 -22.09
N TRP A 158 -21.42 19.91 -21.94
CA TRP A 158 -21.35 20.96 -22.97
C TRP A 158 -20.06 21.77 -22.87
N LEU A 159 -19.71 22.47 -23.94
CA LEU A 159 -18.62 23.46 -23.92
C LEU A 159 -19.11 24.73 -23.22
N ALA A 160 -18.57 25.04 -22.04
CA ALA A 160 -19.04 26.11 -21.17
C ALA A 160 -18.78 27.51 -21.77
N GLU A 161 -17.69 27.65 -22.52
CA GLU A 161 -17.35 28.86 -23.26
C GLU A 161 -16.94 28.47 -24.69
N PRO A 162 -17.53 29.05 -25.74
CA PRO A 162 -16.97 28.90 -27.07
C PRO A 162 -15.62 29.61 -27.06
N SER A 163 -14.54 28.86 -27.26
CA SER A 163 -13.22 29.47 -27.39
C SER A 163 -13.30 30.58 -28.44
N ALA A 164 -12.97 31.81 -28.01
CA ALA A 164 -13.04 32.99 -28.87
C ALA A 164 -12.08 32.89 -30.07
N ALA A 165 -11.14 31.94 -30.05
CA ALA A 165 -10.24 31.61 -31.15
C ALA A 165 -10.48 30.16 -31.61
N ALA A 166 -10.76 29.98 -32.91
CA ALA A 166 -10.93 28.66 -33.52
C ALA A 166 -9.70 27.73 -33.37
N ASP A 167 -8.55 28.30 -32.97
CA ASP A 167 -7.26 27.63 -32.83
C ASP A 167 -6.77 27.50 -31.37
N SER A 168 -7.61 27.79 -30.37
CA SER A 168 -7.22 27.57 -28.97
C SER A 168 -7.18 26.09 -28.66
N LEU A 169 -6.07 25.63 -28.09
CA LEU A 169 -5.95 24.29 -27.51
C LEU A 169 -6.72 24.16 -26.19
N GLU A 170 -7.03 25.26 -25.53
CA GLU A 170 -7.78 25.26 -24.27
C GLU A 170 -9.29 25.27 -24.53
N CYS A 171 -10.01 24.34 -23.88
CA CYS A 171 -11.47 24.32 -23.85
C CYS A 171 -11.99 24.06 -22.43
N ARG A 172 -13.17 24.63 -22.12
CA ARG A 172 -13.86 24.44 -20.85
C ARG A 172 -15.10 23.58 -21.06
N VAL A 173 -15.22 22.51 -20.29
CA VAL A 173 -16.28 21.52 -20.38
C VAL A 173 -17.05 21.48 -19.07
N ALA A 174 -18.35 21.77 -19.12
CA ALA A 174 -19.24 21.59 -17.99
C ALA A 174 -19.96 20.24 -18.11
N MET A 175 -20.14 19.57 -16.98
CA MET A 175 -20.80 18.26 -16.90
C MET A 175 -21.88 18.27 -15.82
N LEU A 176 -22.93 17.47 -16.04
CA LEU A 176 -23.91 17.10 -15.03
C LEU A 176 -24.12 15.59 -15.08
N ILE A 177 -23.91 14.94 -13.95
CA ILE A 177 -24.03 13.48 -13.82
C ILE A 177 -25.03 13.20 -12.70
N PRO A 178 -26.17 12.54 -12.98
CA PRO A 178 -27.09 12.08 -11.94
C PRO A 178 -26.35 11.29 -10.84
N GLU A 179 -26.67 11.54 -9.58
CA GLU A 179 -25.98 10.89 -8.44
C GLU A 179 -26.16 9.37 -8.42
N ASP A 180 -27.25 8.86 -9.00
CA ASP A 180 -27.51 7.44 -9.18
C ASP A 180 -26.62 6.80 -10.25
N LEU A 181 -26.06 7.59 -11.17
CA LEU A 181 -25.04 7.18 -12.13
C LEU A 181 -23.61 7.33 -11.61
N LEU A 182 -23.44 7.84 -10.39
CA LEU A 182 -22.18 7.81 -9.66
C LEU A 182 -22.26 6.67 -8.64
N PRO A 183 -21.97 5.40 -9.02
CA PRO A 183 -21.61 4.37 -8.05
C PRO A 183 -20.45 4.84 -7.16
N ALA A 184 -20.01 3.99 -6.24
CA ALA A 184 -18.82 4.22 -5.43
C ALA A 184 -17.65 4.84 -6.22
N PHE A 185 -17.42 4.34 -7.44
CA PHE A 185 -16.36 4.79 -8.34
C PHE A 185 -16.86 4.90 -9.77
N SER A 186 -16.68 6.05 -10.40
CA SER A 186 -16.98 6.27 -11.80
C SER A 186 -15.79 6.86 -12.51
N ARG A 187 -15.40 6.32 -13.65
CA ARG A 187 -14.32 6.91 -14.44
C ARG A 187 -14.91 7.71 -15.59
N ILE A 188 -14.54 8.97 -15.69
CA ILE A 188 -14.79 9.76 -16.89
C ILE A 188 -13.63 9.55 -17.85
N GLU A 189 -13.95 9.19 -19.08
CA GLU A 189 -13.01 9.13 -20.20
C GLU A 189 -13.33 10.24 -21.19
N LEU A 190 -12.35 11.13 -21.38
CA LEU A 190 -12.41 12.25 -22.33
C LEU A 190 -11.40 12.02 -23.44
N HIS A 191 -11.86 11.98 -24.67
CA HIS A 191 -11.01 11.68 -25.83
C HIS A 191 -11.52 12.44 -27.06
N THR A 192 -10.69 12.51 -28.11
CA THR A 192 -11.07 13.15 -29.37
C THR A 192 -11.29 12.16 -30.51
N HIS A 193 -10.84 10.91 -30.33
CA HIS A 193 -10.84 9.87 -31.34
C HIS A 193 -11.01 8.48 -30.69
N GLU A 194 -11.71 7.59 -31.37
CA GLU A 194 -11.75 6.16 -31.07
C GLU A 194 -11.12 5.38 -32.24
N ALA A 195 -10.48 4.27 -31.95
CA ALA A 195 -10.07 3.29 -32.96
C ALA A 195 -11.30 2.54 -33.52
N ASP A 196 -11.11 1.77 -34.59
CA ASP A 196 -12.20 1.03 -35.26
C ASP A 196 -12.92 0.04 -34.32
N ASP A 197 -12.27 -0.38 -33.22
CA ASP A 197 -12.82 -1.26 -32.20
C ASP A 197 -13.50 -0.53 -31.02
N GLY A 198 -13.59 0.80 -31.07
CA GLY A 198 -14.16 1.65 -30.00
C GLY A 198 -13.18 1.99 -28.87
N THR A 199 -11.90 1.64 -29.01
CA THR A 199 -10.87 2.00 -28.03
C THR A 199 -10.54 3.49 -28.12
N PRO A 200 -10.67 4.28 -27.04
CA PRO A 200 -10.38 5.70 -27.06
C PRO A 200 -8.87 5.93 -27.12
N LEU A 201 -8.44 6.87 -27.97
CA LEU A 201 -7.05 7.24 -28.16
C LEU A 201 -6.75 8.60 -27.52
N GLY A 202 -5.58 8.74 -26.89
CA GLY A 202 -5.17 10.00 -26.25
C GLY A 202 -6.09 10.42 -25.11
N VAL A 203 -6.66 9.45 -24.41
CA VAL A 203 -7.73 9.62 -23.42
C VAL A 203 -7.23 10.22 -22.10
N LEU A 204 -7.92 11.25 -21.63
CA LEU A 204 -7.85 11.71 -20.24
C LEU A 204 -8.82 10.89 -19.40
N ARG A 205 -8.32 10.39 -18.26
CA ARG A 205 -9.11 9.62 -17.28
C ARG A 205 -9.19 10.39 -15.98
N ILE A 206 -10.40 10.59 -15.49
CA ILE A 206 -10.68 11.20 -14.19
C ILE A 206 -11.53 10.22 -13.40
N GLU A 207 -11.08 9.83 -12.21
CA GLU A 207 -11.91 9.05 -11.29
C GLU A 207 -12.78 10.01 -10.46
N LEU A 208 -14.08 9.82 -10.51
CA LEU A 208 -15.05 10.48 -9.65
C LEU A 208 -15.37 9.56 -8.48
N VAL A 209 -15.32 10.15 -7.28
CA VAL A 209 -15.52 9.45 -6.03
C VAL A 209 -16.52 10.21 -5.18
N ARG A 210 -17.25 9.49 -4.31
CA ARG A 210 -18.23 10.11 -3.42
C ARG A 210 -17.58 10.82 -2.25
N ASP A 211 -16.52 10.22 -1.73
CA ASP A 211 -15.74 10.73 -0.62
C ASP A 211 -14.39 10.02 -0.57
N PHE A 212 -13.53 10.45 0.35
CA PHE A 212 -12.22 9.87 0.62
C PHE A 212 -12.18 9.22 2.00
N PHE A 213 -11.42 8.13 2.11
CA PHE A 213 -11.07 7.49 3.37
C PHE A 213 -9.55 7.54 3.55
N TYR A 214 -9.07 8.22 4.59
CA TYR A 214 -7.63 8.43 4.79
C TYR A 214 -7.03 7.33 5.65
N LEU A 215 -6.20 6.49 5.03
CA LEU A 215 -5.54 5.34 5.64
C LEU A 215 -4.05 5.62 5.83
N VAL A 216 -3.56 5.48 7.05
CA VAL A 216 -2.13 5.57 7.39
C VAL A 216 -1.63 4.20 7.82
N VAL A 217 -0.41 3.85 7.40
CA VAL A 217 0.27 2.61 7.80
C VAL A 217 1.62 2.95 8.40
N LEU A 218 1.78 2.62 9.68
CA LEU A 218 3.01 2.79 10.46
C LEU A 218 3.54 1.41 10.86
N GLY A 219 4.81 1.29 11.18
CA GLY A 219 5.36 0.06 11.74
C GLY A 219 6.61 -0.42 11.02
N ASP A 220 6.82 -1.73 11.09
CA ASP A 220 8.03 -2.38 10.61
C ASP A 220 7.84 -3.12 9.27
N SER A 221 8.66 -4.15 9.03
CA SER A 221 8.64 -5.00 7.83
C SER A 221 7.32 -5.78 7.66
N LEU A 222 6.60 -6.08 8.74
CA LEU A 222 5.29 -6.73 8.64
C LEU A 222 4.27 -5.76 8.03
N GLN A 223 4.16 -4.54 8.58
CA GLN A 223 3.23 -3.53 8.04
C GLN A 223 3.63 -3.00 6.65
N TRP A 224 4.93 -3.02 6.34
CA TRP A 224 5.38 -2.84 4.96
C TRP A 224 4.91 -3.99 4.05
N GLY A 225 5.00 -5.23 4.52
CA GLY A 225 4.69 -6.44 3.77
C GLY A 225 5.87 -6.89 2.92
N ASN A 226 7.00 -7.23 3.55
CA ASN A 226 8.19 -7.75 2.86
C ASN A 226 7.85 -8.98 2.01
N GLY A 227 8.37 -9.04 0.80
CA GLY A 227 8.09 -10.10 -0.17
C GLY A 227 6.73 -9.98 -0.88
N LEU A 228 5.80 -9.14 -0.41
CA LEU A 228 4.48 -8.98 -1.04
C LEU A 228 4.51 -7.92 -2.13
N ARG A 229 3.90 -8.22 -3.28
CA ARG A 229 3.58 -7.20 -4.27
C ARG A 229 2.57 -6.22 -3.69
N GLU A 230 2.51 -5.01 -4.25
CA GLU A 230 1.63 -3.95 -3.75
C GLU A 230 0.17 -4.39 -3.60
N ALA A 231 -0.35 -5.17 -4.54
CA ALA A 231 -1.72 -5.67 -4.53
C ALA A 231 -2.01 -6.65 -3.37
N ASP A 232 -0.97 -7.35 -2.89
CA ASP A 232 -1.08 -8.42 -1.89
C ASP A 232 -0.74 -7.93 -0.46
N LYS A 233 -0.31 -6.67 -0.30
CA LYS A 233 0.00 -6.10 1.02
C LYS A 233 -1.29 -5.98 1.84
N MET A 234 -1.21 -6.31 3.12
CA MET A 234 -2.33 -6.24 4.07
C MET A 234 -3.06 -4.90 4.03
N SER A 235 -2.31 -3.80 3.99
CA SER A 235 -2.89 -2.45 3.90
C SER A 235 -3.66 -2.20 2.59
N THR A 236 -3.22 -2.77 1.48
CA THR A 236 -3.92 -2.71 0.19
C THR A 236 -5.17 -3.58 0.21
N LEU A 237 -5.10 -4.79 0.79
CA LEU A 237 -6.26 -5.65 0.96
C LEU A 237 -7.34 -4.99 1.84
N VAL A 238 -6.94 -4.38 2.95
CA VAL A 238 -7.82 -3.59 3.82
C VAL A 238 -8.41 -2.39 3.05
N ALA A 239 -7.58 -1.65 2.32
CA ALA A 239 -8.04 -0.54 1.50
C ALA A 239 -9.12 -0.99 0.50
N ASN A 240 -8.90 -2.09 -0.22
CA ASN A 240 -9.86 -2.64 -1.18
C ASN A 240 -11.20 -2.98 -0.53
N VAL A 241 -11.19 -3.58 0.67
CA VAL A 241 -12.43 -3.89 1.40
C VAL A 241 -13.13 -2.61 1.84
N VAL A 242 -12.40 -1.61 2.33
CA VAL A 242 -12.97 -0.31 2.70
C VAL A 242 -13.59 0.37 1.47
N GLU A 243 -12.88 0.42 0.34
CA GLU A 243 -13.38 0.99 -0.91
C GLU A 243 -14.66 0.28 -1.37
N HIS A 244 -14.68 -1.04 -1.33
CA HIS A 244 -15.84 -1.85 -1.71
C HIS A 244 -17.05 -1.65 -0.77
N GLU A 245 -16.85 -1.63 0.55
CA GLU A 245 -17.96 -1.58 1.50
C GLU A 245 -18.51 -0.16 1.75
N THR A 246 -17.67 0.86 1.62
CA THR A 246 -18.06 2.27 1.88
C THR A 246 -18.38 3.04 0.60
N GLY A 247 -17.79 2.61 -0.51
CA GLY A 247 -17.76 3.36 -1.75
C GLY A 247 -16.93 4.64 -1.69
N TRP A 248 -16.06 4.78 -0.69
CA TRP A 248 -15.10 5.90 -0.57
C TRP A 248 -13.74 5.48 -1.10
N LYS A 249 -13.03 6.41 -1.73
CA LYS A 249 -11.69 6.15 -2.23
C LYS A 249 -10.68 6.18 -1.11
N VAL A 250 -9.87 5.13 -0.98
CA VAL A 250 -8.84 5.10 0.05
C VAL A 250 -7.62 5.89 -0.41
N VAL A 251 -7.22 6.85 0.41
CA VAL A 251 -5.99 7.63 0.25
C VAL A 251 -4.95 7.07 1.23
N LEU A 252 -4.01 6.30 0.70
CA LEU A 252 -3.04 5.54 1.49
C LEU A 252 -1.72 6.32 1.68
N GLN A 253 -1.33 6.52 2.95
CA GLN A 253 -0.01 6.97 3.37
C GLN A 253 0.74 5.83 4.06
N ARG A 254 1.74 5.24 3.40
CA ARG A 254 2.54 4.15 3.98
C ARG A 254 3.93 4.61 4.41
N PHE A 255 4.12 4.72 5.73
CA PHE A 255 5.38 5.08 6.35
C PHE A 255 6.12 3.90 6.98
N ALA A 256 5.48 2.73 7.11
CA ALA A 256 6.13 1.52 7.61
C ALA A 256 7.43 1.20 6.84
N ARG A 257 8.47 0.74 7.56
CA ARG A 257 9.80 0.42 7.02
C ARG A 257 10.40 -0.81 7.69
N SER A 258 11.11 -1.62 6.92
CA SER A 258 11.82 -2.78 7.45
C SER A 258 12.86 -2.40 8.50
N GLY A 259 12.89 -3.15 9.60
CA GLY A 259 13.85 -2.90 10.68
C GLY A 259 13.50 -1.73 11.59
N SER A 260 12.36 -1.06 11.42
CA SER A 260 11.92 0.00 12.32
C SER A 260 11.75 -0.49 13.75
N THR A 261 12.42 0.18 14.69
CA THR A 261 12.21 0.07 16.14
C THR A 261 11.06 0.98 16.58
N LEU A 262 10.51 0.79 17.77
CA LEU A 262 9.45 1.65 18.30
C LEU A 262 9.96 3.06 18.58
N LEU A 263 11.07 3.15 19.30
CA LEU A 263 11.60 4.41 19.80
C LEU A 263 12.63 5.01 18.84
N PRO A 264 12.75 6.35 18.80
CA PRO A 264 13.78 7.01 18.01
C PRO A 264 15.18 6.57 18.40
N CYS A 265 16.02 6.31 17.40
CA CYS A 265 17.42 5.95 17.60
C CYS A 265 18.37 6.92 16.87
N GLU A 266 19.66 6.85 17.20
CA GLU A 266 20.68 7.61 16.47
C GLU A 266 20.72 7.10 15.02
N GLY A 267 20.39 7.97 14.06
CA GLY A 267 20.26 7.60 12.65
C GLY A 267 18.83 7.60 12.10
N ASP A 268 17.82 7.88 12.95
CA ASP A 268 16.47 8.17 12.48
C ASP A 268 16.49 9.29 11.42
N ALA A 269 16.12 8.94 10.19
CA ALA A 269 16.06 9.86 9.07
C ALA A 269 14.87 9.52 8.17
N VAL A 270 14.28 10.55 7.57
CA VAL A 270 13.29 10.37 6.52
C VAL A 270 14.04 10.02 5.25
N ASP A 271 13.68 8.89 4.63
CA ASP A 271 14.19 8.56 3.30
C ASP A 271 13.66 9.60 2.31
N ASP A 272 14.56 10.43 1.75
CA ASP A 272 14.24 11.47 0.78
C ASP A 272 13.81 10.87 -0.58
N VAL A 273 14.11 9.57 -0.80
CA VAL A 273 13.73 8.85 -2.00
C VAL A 273 12.36 8.20 -1.75
N VAL A 274 11.58 8.03 -2.81
CA VAL A 274 10.46 7.06 -2.84
C VAL A 274 11.08 5.65 -2.72
N GLY A 275 11.70 5.36 -1.58
CA GLY A 275 12.43 4.15 -1.30
C GLY A 275 11.45 3.02 -1.08
N SER A 276 11.82 1.82 -1.51
CA SER A 276 11.10 0.62 -1.12
C SER A 276 11.30 0.45 0.39
N GLY A 277 10.23 0.55 1.18
CA GLY A 277 10.29 0.28 2.61
C GLY A 277 10.73 -1.15 2.96
N GLU A 278 10.90 -2.00 1.96
CA GLU A 278 11.51 -3.33 2.08
C GLU A 278 13.02 -3.28 2.23
N VAL A 279 13.67 -2.37 1.49
CA VAL A 279 15.12 -2.19 1.45
C VAL A 279 15.41 -0.72 1.78
N PRO A 280 15.19 -0.32 3.04
CA PRO A 280 15.39 1.06 3.44
C PRO A 280 16.88 1.44 3.37
N THR A 281 17.13 2.67 2.90
CA THR A 281 18.45 3.32 2.88
C THR A 281 18.68 4.18 4.13
N ALA A 282 17.64 4.35 4.96
CA ALA A 282 17.67 5.06 6.23
C ALA A 282 16.78 4.35 7.26
N PHE A 283 17.20 4.36 8.54
CA PHE A 283 16.35 3.89 9.63
C PHE A 283 15.35 4.98 10.01
N ILE A 284 14.15 4.58 10.40
CA ILE A 284 13.16 5.47 11.00
C ILE A 284 12.34 4.69 12.02
N SER A 285 12.23 5.20 13.24
CA SER A 285 11.39 4.59 14.28
C SER A 285 9.90 4.77 13.99
N VAL A 286 9.06 3.89 14.53
CA VAL A 286 7.59 4.03 14.44
C VAL A 286 7.12 5.35 15.07
N THR A 287 7.78 5.77 16.16
CA THR A 287 7.54 7.08 16.77
C THR A 287 7.79 8.23 15.81
N ALA A 288 8.87 8.19 15.03
CA ALA A 288 9.19 9.22 14.05
C ALA A 288 8.28 9.15 12.80
N GLN A 289 7.88 7.95 12.37
CA GLN A 289 6.90 7.78 11.29
C GLN A 289 5.57 8.49 11.61
N ALA A 290 5.14 8.49 12.87
CA ALA A 290 3.94 9.20 13.30
C ALA A 290 4.02 10.73 13.10
N ASP A 291 5.22 11.31 13.10
CA ASP A 291 5.42 12.74 12.84
C ASP A 291 5.31 13.10 11.35
N LEU A 292 5.30 12.09 10.46
CA LEU A 292 5.18 12.27 9.01
C LEU A 292 3.74 12.27 8.50
N ILE A 293 2.77 11.99 9.37
CA ILE A 293 1.35 11.94 8.99
C ILE A 293 0.92 13.31 8.46
N GLN A 294 0.46 13.33 7.21
CA GLN A 294 -0.08 14.53 6.58
C GLN A 294 -1.58 14.63 6.85
N GLN A 295 -2.05 15.85 7.17
CA GLN A 295 -3.45 16.15 7.52
C GLN A 295 -4.00 15.18 8.59
N PRO A 296 -3.35 15.05 9.76
CA PRO A 296 -3.69 14.04 10.75
C PRO A 296 -5.13 14.13 11.29
N GLU A 297 -5.77 15.30 11.18
CA GLU A 297 -7.17 15.52 11.53
C GLU A 297 -8.17 14.86 10.57
N LEU A 298 -7.74 14.51 9.35
CA LEU A 298 -8.56 13.82 8.35
C LEU A 298 -8.42 12.30 8.41
N VAL A 299 -7.43 11.77 9.16
CA VAL A 299 -7.13 10.35 9.17
C VAL A 299 -8.27 9.54 9.80
N ASP A 300 -8.81 8.59 9.04
CA ASP A 300 -9.89 7.70 9.48
C ASP A 300 -9.36 6.45 10.19
N LEU A 301 -8.24 5.91 9.70
CA LEU A 301 -7.65 4.66 10.16
C LEU A 301 -6.12 4.70 10.12
N ILE A 302 -5.52 4.21 11.20
CA ILE A 302 -4.10 3.91 11.31
C ILE A 302 -3.96 2.39 11.51
N LEU A 303 -3.26 1.72 10.62
CA LEU A 303 -2.76 0.37 10.82
C LEU A 303 -1.34 0.45 11.34
N MET A 304 -1.02 -0.30 12.39
CA MET A 304 0.33 -0.29 12.94
C MET A 304 0.77 -1.58 13.60
N ASN A 305 2.09 -1.74 13.67
CA ASN A 305 2.77 -2.67 14.56
C ASN A 305 4.12 -2.06 15.00
N GLY A 306 4.87 -2.79 15.80
CA GLY A 306 6.22 -2.44 16.27
C GLY A 306 6.61 -3.30 17.47
N CYS A 307 7.83 -3.15 17.98
CA CYS A 307 8.48 -3.85 19.12
C CYS A 307 9.41 -5.02 18.77
N ILE A 308 9.17 -5.79 17.70
CA ILE A 308 10.00 -7.00 17.45
C ILE A 308 11.46 -6.65 17.16
N ASN A 309 11.72 -5.54 16.46
CA ASN A 309 13.08 -5.12 16.13
C ASN A 309 13.80 -4.54 17.36
N ASP A 310 13.06 -4.07 18.37
CA ASP A 310 13.61 -3.61 19.65
C ASP A 310 14.08 -4.80 20.50
N VAL A 311 13.34 -5.91 20.50
CA VAL A 311 13.75 -7.18 21.14
C VAL A 311 14.85 -7.88 20.33
N GLY A 312 14.68 -7.90 19.01
CA GLY A 312 15.59 -8.48 18.02
C GLY A 312 15.35 -9.97 17.78
N LEU A 313 15.10 -10.35 16.52
CA LEU A 313 14.82 -11.75 16.13
C LEU A 313 15.94 -12.73 16.56
N VAL A 314 17.20 -12.32 16.43
CA VAL A 314 18.34 -13.14 16.87
C VAL A 314 18.29 -13.36 18.39
N SER A 315 17.98 -12.31 19.16
CA SER A 315 17.85 -12.41 20.62
C SER A 315 16.68 -13.31 21.04
N ILE A 316 15.56 -13.23 20.30
CA ILE A 316 14.40 -14.09 20.53
C ILE A 316 14.80 -15.56 20.36
N LEU A 317 15.55 -15.91 19.32
CA LEU A 317 15.93 -17.30 19.05
C LEU A 317 17.18 -17.77 19.82
N ASP A 318 17.96 -16.89 20.43
CA ASP A 318 19.21 -17.22 21.11
C ASP A 318 18.96 -17.91 22.47
N PRO A 319 19.24 -19.22 22.62
CA PRO A 319 19.03 -19.93 23.88
C PRO A 319 19.98 -19.51 25.00
N SER A 320 21.06 -18.79 24.69
CA SER A 320 21.98 -18.25 25.70
C SER A 320 21.41 -17.05 26.46
N ILE A 321 20.39 -16.39 25.89
CA ILE A 321 19.65 -15.32 26.55
C ILE A 321 18.63 -15.93 27.52
N PRO A 322 18.69 -15.62 28.82
CA PRO A 322 17.71 -16.13 29.79
C PRO A 322 16.29 -15.79 29.38
N GLU A 323 15.37 -16.75 29.55
CA GLU A 323 13.95 -16.56 29.23
C GLU A 323 13.34 -15.36 29.98
N GLU A 324 13.74 -15.15 31.24
CA GLU A 324 13.33 -13.99 32.04
C GLU A 324 13.71 -12.66 31.35
N THR A 325 14.92 -12.57 30.78
CA THR A 325 15.35 -11.38 30.03
C THR A 325 14.54 -11.19 28.75
N LEU A 326 14.25 -12.27 28.01
CA LEU A 326 13.38 -12.20 26.83
C LEU A 326 11.98 -11.69 27.19
N VAL A 327 11.41 -12.18 28.30
CA VAL A 327 10.10 -11.74 28.79
C VAL A 327 10.15 -10.28 29.23
N GLU A 328 11.16 -9.87 30.00
CA GLU A 328 11.33 -8.48 30.47
C GLU A 328 11.46 -7.50 29.29
N ASP A 329 12.31 -7.80 28.30
CA ASP A 329 12.49 -6.95 27.13
C ASP A 329 11.20 -6.90 26.28
N THR A 330 10.51 -8.04 26.13
CA THR A 330 9.24 -8.09 25.39
C THR A 330 8.16 -7.26 26.07
N ILE A 331 8.01 -7.36 27.40
CA ILE A 331 7.06 -6.54 28.17
C ILE A 331 7.41 -5.06 28.03
N ARG A 332 8.69 -4.71 28.17
CA ARG A 332 9.14 -3.33 28.04
C ARG A 332 8.78 -2.74 26.68
N PHE A 333 9.17 -3.39 25.59
CA PHE A 333 8.98 -2.80 24.26
C PHE A 333 7.56 -2.97 23.74
N CYS A 334 6.99 -4.17 23.82
CA CYS A 334 5.65 -4.45 23.29
C CYS A 334 4.52 -3.96 24.22
N GLY A 335 4.81 -3.65 25.49
CA GLY A 335 3.86 -3.11 26.46
C GLY A 335 4.12 -1.65 26.80
N ASP A 336 5.13 -1.38 27.64
CA ASP A 336 5.37 -0.05 28.22
C ASP A 336 5.67 1.01 27.14
N GLU A 337 6.64 0.74 26.26
CA GLU A 337 7.03 1.68 25.22
C GLU A 337 5.96 1.80 24.13
N MET A 338 5.29 0.69 23.77
CA MET A 338 4.14 0.73 22.85
C MET A 338 3.01 1.61 23.40
N THR A 339 2.74 1.59 24.71
CA THR A 339 1.75 2.47 25.34
C THR A 339 2.09 3.94 25.06
N GLY A 340 3.34 4.35 25.27
CA GLY A 340 3.80 5.71 24.97
C GLY A 340 3.67 6.09 23.49
N VAL A 341 3.95 5.16 22.57
CA VAL A 341 3.79 5.39 21.13
C VAL A 341 2.30 5.55 20.75
N LEU A 342 1.42 4.72 21.30
CA LEU A 342 -0.02 4.81 21.08
C LEU A 342 -0.61 6.11 21.62
N GLU A 343 -0.16 6.58 22.78
CA GLU A 343 -0.52 7.90 23.32
C GLU A 343 -0.10 9.02 22.37
N LYS A 344 1.14 8.97 21.85
CA LYS A 344 1.63 9.94 20.86
C LYS A 344 0.74 9.95 19.60
N ILE A 345 0.52 8.78 18.99
CA ILE A 345 -0.29 8.67 17.76
C ILE A 345 -1.71 9.18 18.01
N ARG A 346 -2.29 8.86 19.16
CA ARG A 346 -3.62 9.35 19.55
C ARG A 346 -3.66 10.87 19.66
N MET A 347 -2.60 11.51 20.19
CA MET A 347 -2.48 12.97 20.22
C MET A 347 -2.30 13.57 18.83
N THR A 348 -1.52 12.93 17.96
CA THR A 348 -1.25 13.41 16.60
C THR A 348 -2.52 13.42 15.76
N ALA A 349 -3.24 12.29 15.71
CA ALA A 349 -4.39 12.10 14.83
C ALA A 349 -5.65 11.74 15.64
N PRO A 350 -6.26 12.65 16.42
CA PRO A 350 -7.21 12.34 17.51
C PRO A 350 -8.56 11.74 17.12
N GLN A 351 -8.93 11.75 15.83
CA GLN A 351 -10.17 11.14 15.35
C GLN A 351 -9.97 9.73 14.76
N ALA A 352 -8.73 9.38 14.39
CA ALA A 352 -8.42 8.13 13.74
C ALA A 352 -8.76 6.91 14.60
N ARG A 353 -9.26 5.84 13.99
CA ARG A 353 -9.23 4.51 14.61
C ARG A 353 -7.84 3.95 14.46
N ILE A 354 -7.36 3.21 15.45
CA ILE A 354 -6.02 2.60 15.42
C ILE A 354 -6.18 1.09 15.55
N VAL A 355 -5.58 0.35 14.63
CA VAL A 355 -5.51 -1.11 14.71
C VAL A 355 -4.06 -1.52 14.88
N VAL A 356 -3.75 -2.10 16.03
CA VAL A 356 -2.44 -2.61 16.38
C VAL A 356 -2.41 -4.11 16.07
N THR A 357 -1.62 -4.50 15.09
CA THR A 357 -1.46 -5.92 14.73
C THR A 357 -0.34 -6.57 15.54
N GLY A 358 -0.64 -7.71 16.16
CA GLY A 358 0.33 -8.55 16.85
C GLY A 358 1.20 -9.38 15.92
N TYR A 359 2.14 -10.09 16.51
CA TYR A 359 3.04 -11.04 15.85
C TYR A 359 2.47 -12.46 15.94
N TYR A 360 3.27 -13.42 15.50
CA TYR A 360 2.99 -14.86 15.49
C TYR A 360 4.25 -15.60 15.95
N SER A 361 4.10 -16.89 16.29
CA SER A 361 5.26 -17.76 16.47
C SER A 361 5.92 -18.01 15.12
N PHE A 362 7.17 -17.57 14.95
CA PHE A 362 7.92 -17.65 13.71
C PHE A 362 8.34 -19.08 13.40
N VAL A 363 8.83 -19.79 14.43
CA VAL A 363 9.27 -21.19 14.37
C VAL A 363 8.27 -22.01 15.17
N GLY A 364 7.77 -23.08 14.57
CA GLY A 364 6.81 -23.97 15.21
C GLY A 364 7.37 -25.39 15.35
N PRO A 365 6.70 -26.26 16.11
CA PRO A 365 7.08 -27.67 16.23
C PRO A 365 6.96 -28.44 14.90
N GLU A 366 6.25 -27.90 13.92
CA GLU A 366 6.08 -28.48 12.58
C GLU A 366 7.03 -27.90 11.52
N SER A 367 7.96 -27.00 11.91
CA SER A 367 8.95 -26.41 11.01
C SER A 367 9.98 -27.45 10.51
N ASP A 368 10.27 -27.45 9.20
CA ASP A 368 11.28 -28.35 8.62
C ASP A 368 12.70 -28.08 9.18
N LEU A 369 13.27 -29.11 9.81
CA LEU A 369 14.56 -29.05 10.51
C LEU A 369 15.73 -28.67 9.57
N LEU A 370 15.71 -29.15 8.33
CA LEU A 370 16.83 -28.98 7.40
C LEU A 370 16.83 -27.57 6.78
N ALA A 371 15.64 -27.06 6.46
CA ALA A 371 15.46 -25.69 6.02
C ALA A 371 15.83 -24.70 7.15
N MET A 372 15.44 -25.00 8.39
CA MET A 372 15.77 -24.19 9.56
C MET A 372 17.26 -24.07 9.83
N LYS A 373 18.00 -25.18 9.72
CA LYS A 373 19.47 -25.14 9.81
C LYS A 373 20.08 -24.19 8.78
N THR A 374 19.60 -24.26 7.54
CA THR A 374 20.13 -23.44 6.44
C THR A 374 19.81 -21.96 6.64
N TRP A 375 18.61 -21.66 7.12
CA TRP A 375 18.19 -20.30 7.45
C TRP A 375 19.04 -19.71 8.59
N ALA A 376 19.26 -20.48 9.66
CA ALA A 376 20.02 -20.03 10.83
C ALA A 376 21.49 -19.71 10.51
N LEU A 377 22.14 -20.56 9.69
CA LEU A 377 23.49 -20.29 9.20
C LEU A 377 23.57 -18.99 8.39
N THR A 378 22.50 -18.67 7.64
CA THR A 378 22.41 -17.48 6.81
C THR A 378 22.20 -16.21 7.66
N HIS A 379 21.56 -16.33 8.83
CA HIS A 379 21.28 -15.20 9.73
C HIS A 379 22.29 -15.06 10.88
N GLY A 380 23.40 -15.83 10.84
CA GLY A 380 24.45 -15.76 11.85
C GLY A 380 24.04 -16.29 13.23
N VAL A 381 22.97 -17.08 13.30
CA VAL A 381 22.57 -17.78 14.52
C VAL A 381 23.52 -18.98 14.68
N GLU A 382 24.44 -18.92 15.64
CA GLU A 382 25.31 -20.05 15.96
C GLU A 382 24.46 -21.19 16.51
N ALA A 383 24.25 -22.23 15.71
CA ALA A 383 23.74 -23.50 16.20
C ALA A 383 24.83 -24.11 17.09
N THR A 384 24.80 -23.82 18.39
CA THR A 384 25.78 -24.28 19.40
C THR A 384 25.71 -25.79 19.68
N GLY A 385 25.01 -26.56 18.85
CA GLY A 385 25.09 -28.00 18.82
C GLY A 385 26.42 -28.46 18.22
N GLU A 386 27.50 -28.37 18.99
CA GLU A 386 28.66 -29.23 18.77
C GLU A 386 28.19 -30.69 18.93
N VAL A 387 27.82 -31.32 17.81
CA VAL A 387 27.67 -32.78 17.72
C VAL A 387 29.09 -33.36 17.79
N THR A 388 29.67 -33.31 18.99
CA THR A 388 30.88 -34.05 19.32
C THR A 388 30.47 -35.51 19.44
N GLY A 389 30.72 -36.28 18.37
CA GLY A 389 30.73 -37.74 18.50
C GLY A 389 31.67 -38.11 19.65
N GLU A 390 31.20 -38.94 20.58
CA GLU A 390 31.94 -39.39 21.78
C GLU A 390 33.31 -40.03 21.46
N ASP A 391 33.67 -40.24 20.19
CA ASP A 391 34.92 -40.86 19.74
C ASP A 391 35.88 -39.93 18.98
N GLY A 392 35.58 -38.64 18.82
CA GLY A 392 36.48 -37.69 18.13
C GLY A 392 36.78 -38.08 16.67
N SER A 393 36.02 -39.02 16.09
CA SER A 393 36.06 -39.35 14.68
C SER A 393 34.94 -38.55 14.02
N GLY A 394 35.29 -37.63 13.12
CA GLY A 394 34.38 -36.65 12.51
C GLY A 394 33.28 -37.22 11.60
N SER A 395 32.73 -38.41 11.88
CA SER A 395 31.51 -38.91 11.26
C SER A 395 30.39 -38.94 12.30
N ALA A 396 29.69 -37.82 12.46
CA ALA A 396 28.40 -37.85 13.12
C ALA A 396 27.45 -38.72 12.28
N ASP A 397 26.91 -39.79 12.88
CA ASP A 397 25.88 -40.59 12.23
C ASP A 397 24.66 -39.71 11.93
N ALA A 398 23.99 -39.95 10.80
CA ALA A 398 22.83 -39.15 10.37
C ALA A 398 21.72 -39.07 11.45
N ALA A 399 21.64 -40.08 12.32
CA ALA A 399 20.72 -40.10 13.46
C ALA A 399 21.08 -39.05 14.54
N SER A 400 22.36 -38.89 14.90
CA SER A 400 22.77 -37.91 15.93
C SER A 400 22.71 -36.47 15.41
N LEU A 401 22.90 -36.28 14.11
CA LEU A 401 22.62 -34.99 13.45
C LEU A 401 21.13 -34.67 13.43
N GLY A 402 20.27 -35.69 13.24
CA GLY A 402 18.81 -35.53 13.29
C GLY A 402 18.31 -35.18 14.69
N GLU A 403 18.81 -35.84 15.72
CA GLU A 403 18.45 -35.57 17.12
C GLU A 403 18.85 -34.15 17.55
N GLY A 404 20.09 -33.72 17.27
CA GLY A 404 20.55 -32.37 17.63
C GLY A 404 19.82 -31.24 16.87
N LEU A 405 19.37 -31.48 15.64
CA LEU A 405 18.55 -30.52 14.89
C LEU A 405 17.11 -30.46 15.40
N SER A 406 16.55 -31.60 15.81
CA SER A 406 15.23 -31.65 16.43
C SER A 406 15.20 -30.88 17.75
N GLU A 407 16.23 -31.02 18.58
CA GLU A 407 16.37 -30.28 19.84
C GLU A 407 16.50 -28.77 19.59
N LEU A 408 17.23 -28.36 18.56
CA LEU A 408 17.38 -26.94 18.21
C LEU A 408 16.07 -26.31 17.75
N VAL A 409 15.28 -27.00 16.92
CA VAL A 409 13.96 -26.50 16.50
C VAL A 409 12.96 -26.49 17.66
N GLU A 410 13.01 -27.47 18.57
CA GLU A 410 12.20 -27.43 19.79
C GLU A 410 12.56 -26.22 20.66
N VAL A 411 13.85 -25.93 20.84
CA VAL A 411 14.32 -24.75 21.58
C VAL A 411 13.86 -23.45 20.91
N TRP A 412 14.03 -23.31 19.59
CA TRP A 412 13.58 -22.13 18.87
C TRP A 412 12.07 -21.96 18.87
N SER A 413 11.32 -23.06 18.73
CA SER A 413 9.86 -23.06 18.82
C SER A 413 9.41 -22.58 20.20
N ASN A 414 9.95 -23.14 21.27
CA ASN A 414 9.59 -22.74 22.64
C ASN A 414 9.89 -21.25 22.89
N ARG A 415 11.03 -20.74 22.42
CA ARG A 415 11.39 -19.32 22.58
C ARG A 415 10.52 -18.39 21.73
N SER A 416 10.22 -18.81 20.51
CA SER A 416 9.28 -18.13 19.61
C SER A 416 7.90 -18.01 20.26
N ASP A 417 7.42 -19.07 20.92
CA ASP A 417 6.16 -19.07 21.67
C ASP A 417 6.21 -18.15 22.90
N VAL A 418 7.32 -18.14 23.65
CA VAL A 418 7.51 -17.21 24.78
C VAL A 418 7.41 -15.76 24.32
N PHE A 419 8.07 -15.39 23.22
CA PHE A 419 7.95 -14.06 22.65
C PHE A 419 6.51 -13.78 22.20
N TYR A 420 5.92 -14.66 21.40
CA TYR A 420 4.58 -14.47 20.84
C TYR A 420 3.54 -14.25 21.94
N GLU A 421 3.48 -15.13 22.94
CA GLU A 421 2.49 -15.04 24.02
C GLU A 421 2.70 -13.79 24.87
N THR A 422 3.96 -13.45 25.18
CA THR A 422 4.29 -12.24 25.95
C THR A 422 3.91 -10.98 25.16
N ALA A 423 4.32 -10.88 23.89
CA ALA A 423 4.00 -9.74 23.04
C ALA A 423 2.49 -9.59 22.82
N ARG A 424 1.77 -10.70 22.59
CA ARG A 424 0.31 -10.72 22.42
C ARG A 424 -0.41 -10.12 23.62
N VAL A 425 -0.03 -10.53 24.83
CA VAL A 425 -0.61 -9.98 26.07
C VAL A 425 -0.21 -8.52 26.25
N SER A 426 1.07 -8.18 26.14
CA SER A 426 1.57 -6.82 26.36
C SER A 426 1.00 -5.80 25.38
N LEU A 427 0.86 -6.14 24.09
CA LEU A 427 0.25 -5.27 23.08
C LEU A 427 -1.25 -5.05 23.36
N ALA A 428 -1.98 -6.10 23.74
CA ALA A 428 -3.38 -5.98 24.11
C ALA A 428 -3.58 -5.11 25.35
N GLU A 429 -2.72 -5.27 26.37
CA GLU A 429 -2.75 -4.45 27.58
C GLU A 429 -2.41 -2.98 27.30
N ALA A 430 -1.42 -2.70 26.43
CA ALA A 430 -1.09 -1.35 26.00
C ALA A 430 -2.28 -0.66 25.30
N VAL A 431 -2.97 -1.37 24.40
CA VAL A 431 -4.19 -0.88 23.74
C VAL A 431 -5.29 -0.58 24.76
N ASP A 432 -5.51 -1.49 25.71
CA ASP A 432 -6.52 -1.32 26.76
C ASP A 432 -6.23 -0.13 27.67
N GLU A 433 -4.95 0.08 28.03
CA GLU A 433 -4.53 1.19 28.88
C GLU A 433 -4.80 2.55 28.21
N VAL A 434 -4.44 2.72 26.94
CA VAL A 434 -4.69 3.97 26.21
C VAL A 434 -6.18 4.20 25.98
N ASN A 435 -6.96 3.17 25.67
CA ASN A 435 -8.42 3.31 25.57
C ASN A 435 -9.06 3.75 26.90
N LYS A 436 -8.57 3.24 28.05
CA LYS A 436 -9.04 3.64 29.39
C LYS A 436 -8.69 5.09 29.70
N SER A 437 -7.51 5.56 29.30
CA SER A 437 -7.03 6.92 29.61
C SER A 437 -7.83 8.01 28.85
N VAL A 438 -8.25 7.73 27.62
CA VAL A 438 -9.07 8.65 26.81
C VAL A 438 -10.54 8.65 27.24
N GLY A 439 -11.05 7.52 27.71
CA GLY A 439 -12.46 7.33 28.08
C GLY A 439 -13.41 7.33 26.88
N GLY A 440 -14.66 6.87 27.08
CA GLY A 440 -15.66 6.80 26.01
C GLY A 440 -15.61 5.49 25.21
N LYS A 441 -16.00 5.53 23.93
CA LYS A 441 -15.98 4.36 23.05
C LYS A 441 -14.53 4.04 22.65
N PRO A 442 -14.07 2.77 22.73
CA PRO A 442 -12.75 2.40 22.27
C PRO A 442 -12.51 2.82 20.81
N LEU A 443 -11.34 3.39 20.55
CA LEU A 443 -10.88 3.78 19.21
C LEU A 443 -9.63 3.02 18.77
N ILE A 444 -9.02 2.26 19.68
CA ILE A 444 -7.86 1.42 19.43
C ILE A 444 -8.28 -0.04 19.59
N ALA A 445 -7.87 -0.92 18.67
CA ALA A 445 -8.07 -2.35 18.78
C ALA A 445 -6.75 -3.10 18.56
N PHE A 446 -6.56 -4.17 19.33
CA PHE A 446 -5.51 -5.15 19.09
C PHE A 446 -6.03 -6.26 18.16
N VAL A 447 -5.19 -6.71 17.23
CA VAL A 447 -5.47 -7.81 16.31
C VAL A 447 -4.40 -8.88 16.47
N ASP A 448 -4.83 -10.06 16.88
CA ASP A 448 -4.04 -11.28 16.72
C ASP A 448 -4.44 -11.95 15.40
N PRO A 449 -3.49 -12.27 14.50
CA PRO A 449 -3.81 -12.95 13.25
C PRO A 449 -4.20 -14.43 13.43
N GLY A 450 -3.95 -15.05 14.58
CA GLY A 450 -4.35 -16.42 14.90
C GLY A 450 -3.57 -17.50 14.15
N PHE A 451 -2.29 -17.26 13.91
CA PHE A 451 -1.40 -18.22 13.23
C PHE A 451 -1.24 -19.47 14.11
N GLY A 452 -1.45 -20.65 13.52
CA GLY A 452 -1.20 -21.94 14.15
C GLY A 452 0.24 -22.45 13.95
N PRO A 453 0.64 -23.51 14.67
CA PRO A 453 1.93 -24.19 14.46
C PRO A 453 2.21 -24.59 13.01
N GLU A 454 1.16 -24.98 12.28
CA GLU A 454 1.24 -25.38 10.87
C GLU A 454 1.59 -24.22 9.93
N ASN A 455 1.36 -22.98 10.39
CA ASN A 455 1.53 -21.75 9.62
C ASN A 455 2.89 -21.08 9.82
N ALA A 456 3.70 -21.61 10.75
CA ALA A 456 5.06 -21.15 11.01
C ALA A 456 5.96 -21.31 9.78
N VAL A 457 7.16 -20.73 9.85
CA VAL A 457 8.11 -20.80 8.74
C VAL A 457 8.54 -22.25 8.54
N PHE A 458 8.54 -22.72 7.29
CA PHE A 458 8.76 -24.12 6.93
C PHE A 458 7.77 -25.12 7.55
N GLY A 459 6.61 -24.66 8.01
CA GLY A 459 5.50 -25.54 8.39
C GLY A 459 4.86 -26.22 7.15
N PRO A 460 3.94 -27.17 7.37
CA PRO A 460 3.27 -27.89 6.29
C PRO A 460 2.21 -27.06 5.54
N ASP A 461 1.67 -26.00 6.14
CA ASP A 461 0.77 -25.02 5.49
C ASP A 461 1.21 -23.59 5.86
N PRO A 462 2.42 -23.17 5.41
CA PRO A 462 3.04 -21.96 5.92
C PRO A 462 2.28 -20.74 5.41
N TRP A 463 1.93 -19.83 6.32
CA TRP A 463 1.45 -18.50 5.99
C TRP A 463 2.57 -17.48 5.93
N LEU A 464 3.81 -17.97 6.00
CA LEU A 464 5.04 -17.20 5.92
C LEU A 464 5.82 -17.57 4.66
N TRP A 465 6.55 -16.60 4.09
CA TRP A 465 7.49 -16.89 3.02
C TRP A 465 8.58 -17.82 3.52
N SER A 466 8.83 -18.88 2.75
CA SER A 466 9.87 -19.87 3.02
C SER A 466 11.06 -19.64 2.09
N MET A 467 11.90 -20.66 1.96
CA MET A 467 13.00 -20.70 1.01
C MET A 467 12.80 -21.84 0.02
N THR A 468 13.36 -21.69 -1.17
CA THR A 468 13.26 -22.62 -2.30
C THR A 468 14.62 -22.78 -2.99
N ASP A 469 14.88 -23.96 -3.56
CA ASP A 469 15.99 -24.24 -4.48
C ASP A 469 15.55 -24.20 -5.97
N ASP A 470 14.26 -23.95 -6.22
CA ASP A 470 13.64 -24.00 -7.54
C ASP A 470 13.67 -22.65 -8.29
N ASP A 471 14.33 -21.61 -7.77
CA ASP A 471 14.47 -20.36 -8.51
C ASP A 471 15.56 -20.46 -9.59
N THR A 472 15.10 -20.56 -10.83
CA THR A 472 15.93 -20.63 -12.03
C THR A 472 16.94 -19.49 -12.15
N LEU A 473 16.67 -18.31 -11.57
CA LEU A 473 17.63 -17.19 -11.59
C LEU A 473 18.90 -17.54 -10.81
N PHE A 474 18.75 -18.21 -9.67
CA PHE A 474 19.86 -18.49 -8.78
C PHE A 474 20.57 -19.81 -9.09
N GLN A 475 19.89 -20.71 -9.80
CA GLN A 475 20.54 -21.89 -10.41
C GLN A 475 21.62 -21.50 -11.44
N GLU A 476 21.53 -20.29 -12.03
CA GLU A 476 22.52 -19.75 -12.96
C GLU A 476 23.67 -18.99 -12.28
N ILE A 477 23.54 -18.67 -10.99
CA ILE A 477 24.57 -17.97 -10.22
C ILE A 477 25.42 -19.03 -9.51
N GLU A 478 26.72 -19.10 -9.83
CA GLU A 478 27.67 -19.91 -9.06
C GLU A 478 27.85 -19.29 -7.66
N THR A 479 27.01 -19.71 -6.72
CA THR A 479 27.07 -19.34 -5.30
C THR A 479 26.98 -20.59 -4.42
N ASP A 480 27.57 -20.51 -3.23
CA ASP A 480 27.44 -21.55 -2.20
C ASP A 480 26.05 -21.54 -1.52
N LEU A 481 25.22 -20.52 -1.80
CA LEU A 481 23.83 -20.45 -1.34
C LEU A 481 22.97 -21.46 -2.10
N LYS A 482 22.28 -22.34 -1.38
CA LYS A 482 21.45 -23.41 -1.95
C LYS A 482 19.95 -23.16 -1.88
N LEU A 483 19.52 -22.26 -1.02
CA LEU A 483 18.12 -21.93 -0.78
C LEU A 483 17.97 -20.42 -0.92
N PHE A 484 16.90 -19.97 -1.56
CA PHE A 484 16.61 -18.57 -1.84
C PHE A 484 15.19 -18.24 -1.36
N PRO A 485 14.88 -16.98 -1.01
CA PRO A 485 13.52 -16.62 -0.62
C PRO A 485 12.51 -16.91 -1.73
N GLU A 486 11.39 -17.55 -1.38
CA GLU A 486 10.32 -17.97 -2.30
C GLU A 486 9.54 -16.79 -2.91
N ASP A 487 9.62 -15.62 -2.31
CA ASP A 487 8.74 -14.50 -2.63
C ASP A 487 9.00 -13.87 -4.01
N PRO A 488 7.99 -13.21 -4.61
CA PRO A 488 8.10 -12.62 -5.93
C PRO A 488 9.02 -11.40 -6.03
N LEU A 489 9.50 -10.85 -4.91
CA LEU A 489 10.33 -9.63 -4.87
C LEU A 489 11.82 -9.92 -4.67
N THR A 490 12.24 -11.18 -4.54
CA THR A 490 13.65 -11.57 -4.43
C THR A 490 14.54 -10.95 -5.53
N ARG A 491 14.04 -10.90 -6.77
CA ARG A 491 14.78 -10.29 -7.89
C ARG A 491 14.94 -8.78 -7.77
N PHE A 492 13.92 -8.10 -7.26
CA PHE A 492 13.99 -6.68 -6.98
C PHE A 492 15.03 -6.40 -5.88
N ARG A 493 14.99 -7.19 -4.80
CA ARG A 493 15.96 -7.07 -3.71
C ARG A 493 17.39 -7.36 -4.16
N LEU A 494 17.61 -8.30 -5.09
CA LEU A 494 18.96 -8.58 -5.62
C LEU A 494 19.63 -7.34 -6.22
N GLY A 495 18.89 -6.45 -6.87
CA GLY A 495 19.43 -5.18 -7.36
C GLY A 495 19.69 -4.19 -6.22
N ALA A 496 18.66 -3.97 -5.39
CA ALA A 496 18.68 -2.96 -4.34
C ALA A 496 19.72 -3.28 -3.23
N CYS A 497 19.82 -4.54 -2.78
CA CYS A 497 20.71 -4.95 -1.69
C CYS A 497 22.21 -4.80 -2.00
N PHE A 498 22.58 -4.64 -3.26
CA PHE A 498 23.97 -4.46 -3.69
C PHE A 498 24.34 -3.00 -3.98
N GLU A 499 23.41 -2.06 -3.75
CA GLU A 499 23.71 -0.63 -3.72
C GLU A 499 24.47 -0.29 -2.42
N ASP A 500 25.32 0.75 -2.47
CA ASP A 500 26.28 1.03 -1.39
C ASP A 500 25.65 1.65 -0.12
N ASP A 501 24.34 1.95 -0.14
CA ASP A 501 23.63 2.70 0.91
C ASP A 501 22.55 1.90 1.66
N VAL A 502 22.49 0.57 1.50
CA VAL A 502 21.52 -0.25 2.25
C VAL A 502 21.97 -0.45 3.69
N VAL A 503 21.10 -0.09 4.64
CA VAL A 503 21.44 -0.13 6.08
C VAL A 503 21.35 -1.53 6.66
N ILE A 504 20.57 -2.41 6.04
CA ILE A 504 20.47 -3.82 6.37
C ILE A 504 21.60 -4.56 5.64
N GLY A 505 22.38 -5.38 6.36
CA GLY A 505 23.45 -6.16 5.73
C GLY A 505 22.95 -7.00 4.55
N ILE A 506 23.77 -7.21 3.52
CA ILE A 506 23.38 -7.82 2.22
C ILE A 506 22.54 -9.10 2.41
N ILE A 507 22.94 -9.98 3.31
CA ILE A 507 22.22 -11.23 3.56
C ILE A 507 20.84 -10.98 4.20
N GLY A 508 20.77 -10.16 5.25
CA GLY A 508 19.51 -9.77 5.86
C GLY A 508 18.59 -9.00 4.90
N CYS A 509 19.16 -8.22 3.98
CA CYS A 509 18.41 -7.55 2.92
C CYS A 509 17.82 -8.55 1.91
N LEU A 510 18.62 -9.50 1.43
CA LEU A 510 18.16 -10.49 0.44
C LEU A 510 17.07 -11.39 1.02
N TYR A 511 17.25 -11.87 2.25
CA TYR A 511 16.37 -12.80 2.95
C TYR A 511 15.32 -12.11 3.81
N GLY A 512 15.18 -10.79 3.70
CA GLY A 512 14.32 -9.97 4.57
C GLY A 512 12.82 -10.23 4.45
N SER A 513 12.38 -11.14 3.56
CA SER A 513 11.02 -11.65 3.45
C SER A 513 10.80 -12.99 4.16
N VAL A 514 11.85 -13.76 4.43
CA VAL A 514 11.72 -15.12 4.98
C VAL A 514 11.20 -15.01 6.42
N GLY A 515 10.09 -15.70 6.70
CA GLY A 515 9.39 -15.58 7.97
C GLY A 515 8.41 -14.40 8.05
N HIS A 516 8.23 -13.61 6.97
CA HIS A 516 7.16 -12.61 6.85
C HIS A 516 5.90 -13.22 6.23
N PRO A 517 4.71 -12.62 6.44
CA PRO A 517 3.48 -13.11 5.86
C PRO A 517 3.57 -13.21 4.33
N ASN A 518 3.23 -14.39 3.80
CA ASN A 518 3.01 -14.57 2.38
C ASN A 518 1.59 -14.10 1.99
N VAL A 519 1.16 -14.35 0.76
CA VAL A 519 -0.17 -13.91 0.28
C VAL A 519 -1.30 -14.43 1.18
N ALA A 520 -1.22 -15.69 1.64
CA ALA A 520 -2.22 -16.28 2.54
C ALA A 520 -2.17 -15.63 3.92
N GLY A 521 -0.97 -15.45 4.51
CA GLY A 521 -0.81 -14.78 5.80
C GLY A 521 -1.30 -13.33 5.79
N ALA A 522 -1.02 -12.59 4.71
CA ALA A 522 -1.48 -11.21 4.54
C ALA A 522 -3.01 -11.12 4.46
N GLN A 523 -3.65 -12.10 3.80
CA GLN A 523 -5.11 -12.20 3.74
C GLN A 523 -5.71 -12.42 5.13
N VAL A 524 -5.13 -13.32 5.93
CA VAL A 524 -5.59 -13.60 7.31
C VAL A 524 -5.50 -12.35 8.19
N TYR A 525 -4.38 -11.62 8.12
CA TYR A 525 -4.26 -10.34 8.81
C TYR A 525 -5.32 -9.32 8.35
N ALA A 526 -5.52 -9.17 7.04
CA ALA A 526 -6.50 -8.24 6.49
C ALA A 526 -7.91 -8.56 7.01
N GLU A 527 -8.31 -9.84 7.03
CA GLU A 527 -9.60 -10.28 7.55
C GLU A 527 -9.76 -9.97 9.04
N ALA A 528 -8.73 -10.23 9.85
CA ALA A 528 -8.74 -9.93 11.27
C ALA A 528 -8.81 -8.41 11.55
N ILE A 529 -8.08 -7.60 10.78
CA ILE A 529 -8.14 -6.13 10.82
C ILE A 529 -9.55 -5.63 10.49
N ILE A 530 -10.14 -6.12 9.40
CA ILE A 530 -11.49 -5.72 8.98
C ILE A 530 -12.53 -6.08 10.04
N SER A 531 -12.40 -7.26 10.67
CA SER A 531 -13.25 -7.66 11.79
C SER A 531 -13.21 -6.64 12.94
N GLN A 532 -12.01 -6.23 13.37
CA GLN A 532 -11.87 -5.21 14.42
C GLN A 532 -12.35 -3.83 13.96
N LEU A 533 -12.11 -3.45 12.71
CA LEU A 533 -12.56 -2.17 12.18
C LEU A 533 -14.09 -2.04 12.21
N ARG A 534 -14.82 -3.12 11.94
CA ARG A 534 -16.29 -3.18 12.11
C ARG A 534 -16.71 -2.98 13.57
N LEU A 535 -16.00 -3.59 14.53
CA LEU A 535 -16.26 -3.42 15.96
C LEU A 535 -16.02 -1.98 16.43
N LEU A 536 -14.96 -1.34 15.92
CA LEU A 536 -14.70 0.09 16.14
C LEU A 536 -15.73 1.00 15.43
N GLY A 537 -16.59 0.44 14.58
CA GLY A 537 -17.57 1.17 13.78
C GLY A 537 -16.92 2.04 12.71
N GLY A 538 -15.77 1.61 12.17
CA GLY A 538 -15.14 2.20 10.99
C GLY A 538 -15.71 1.67 9.67
N LEU A 539 -16.38 0.51 9.72
CA LEU A 539 -17.11 -0.07 8.60
C LEU A 539 -18.54 -0.48 9.04
N PRO A 540 -19.49 -0.56 8.09
CA PRO A 540 -20.80 -1.13 8.35
C PRO A 540 -20.68 -2.54 8.93
N VAL A 541 -21.56 -2.90 9.87
CA VAL A 541 -21.66 -4.29 10.32
C VAL A 541 -22.18 -5.09 9.14
N ALA A 542 -21.45 -6.14 8.73
CA ALA A 542 -21.87 -7.01 7.64
C ALA A 542 -23.33 -7.44 7.88
N SER A 543 -24.22 -7.04 6.97
CA SER A 543 -25.59 -7.56 6.99
C SER A 543 -25.48 -9.06 6.83
N SER A 544 -26.00 -9.83 7.79
CA SER A 544 -26.14 -11.27 7.63
C SER A 544 -27.00 -11.47 6.39
N SER A 545 -26.36 -11.90 5.29
CA SER A 545 -27.10 -12.33 4.11
C SER A 545 -27.97 -13.51 4.55
N PRO A 546 -29.29 -13.48 4.30
CA PRO A 546 -30.18 -14.59 4.65
C PRO A 546 -29.89 -15.87 3.87
#